data_AF-A0A5D0VZ49-F1
#
_entry.id   AF-A0A5D0VZ49-F1
#
_cell.length_a   1.000
_cell.length_b   1.000
_cell.length_c   1.000
_cell.angle_alpha   90.00
_cell.angle_beta   90.00
_cell.angle_gamma   90.00
#
_symmetry.space_group_name_H-M   'P 1'
#
loop_
_entity.id
_entity.type
_entity.pdbx_description
1 polymer ?
#
loop_
_entity_poly.entity_id
_entity_poly.type
_entity_poly.pdbx_seq_one_letter_code
_entity_poly.pdbx_strand_id
1 'polypeptide(L)'
;ALLGQNFNDPDGKPDLSLFQPRPSAAGDGYDATASSGSNLGPENPALLKAIAERKAAYLAENPGTTVVPADALTASASGLDPDISVANALDQAPRVAKARSLDPAKVVALVHEQTTGRGLGFLGEPRVNVLKLNIALLGLDN
;
A
#
# COMPACT_ATOMS: atom_id res chain seq x y z
N ALA A 1 -3.22 -0.61 14.64
CA ALA A 1 -4.54 -0.98 14.12
C ALA A 1 -4.37 -2.25 13.31
N LEU A 2 -5.29 -3.22 13.47
CA LEU A 2 -5.13 -4.60 13.00
C LEU A 2 -5.87 -4.92 11.68
N LEU A 3 -6.50 -3.92 11.07
CA LEU A 3 -7.26 -4.08 9.83
C LEU A 3 -6.76 -3.07 8.79
N GLY A 4 -6.40 -3.56 7.61
CA GLY A 4 -6.29 -2.72 6.41
C GLY A 4 -7.65 -2.14 6.06
N GLN A 5 -7.67 -0.85 5.70
CA GLN A 5 -8.86 -0.14 5.25
C GLN A 5 -8.74 0.13 3.75
N ASN A 6 -9.88 0.19 3.06
CA ASN A 6 -9.90 0.66 1.68
C ASN A 6 -9.87 2.20 1.68
N PHE A 7 -8.87 2.80 1.02
CA PHE A 7 -8.74 4.25 0.91
C PHE A 7 -9.13 4.70 -0.49
N ASN A 8 -10.36 4.39 -0.88
CA ASN A 8 -10.92 4.77 -2.17
C ASN A 8 -11.65 6.13 -2.09
N ASP A 9 -11.69 6.80 -3.23
CA ASP A 9 -12.50 7.98 -3.49
C ASP A 9 -14.01 7.62 -3.63
N PRO A 10 -14.91 8.61 -3.74
CA PRO A 10 -16.34 8.37 -3.89
C PRO A 10 -16.75 7.57 -5.15
N ASP A 11 -15.88 7.53 -6.17
CA ASP A 11 -16.09 6.77 -7.41
C ASP A 11 -15.59 5.31 -7.28
N GLY A 12 -15.05 4.93 -6.12
CA GLY A 12 -14.53 3.60 -5.84
C GLY A 12 -13.12 3.35 -6.40
N LYS A 13 -12.40 4.40 -6.83
CA LYS A 13 -11.00 4.32 -7.27
C LYS A 13 -10.05 4.66 -6.11
N PRO A 14 -8.76 4.28 -6.17
CA PRO A 14 -7.81 4.64 -5.13
C PRO A 14 -7.70 6.17 -4.96
N ASP A 15 -7.91 6.67 -3.73
CA ASP A 15 -7.68 8.08 -3.41
C ASP A 15 -6.19 8.38 -3.45
N LEU A 16 -5.76 9.13 -4.46
CA LEU A 16 -4.35 9.43 -4.67
C LEU A 16 -3.79 10.43 -3.65
N SER A 17 -4.63 11.04 -2.81
CA SER A 17 -4.23 11.91 -1.70
C SER A 17 -3.84 11.13 -0.43
N LEU A 18 -4.02 9.80 -0.43
CA LEU A 18 -3.71 8.91 0.69
C LEU A 18 -2.74 7.78 0.25
N PHE A 19 -2.04 7.22 1.22
CA PHE A 19 -1.28 5.99 1.02
C PHE A 19 -2.23 4.80 0.91
N GLN A 20 -1.93 3.92 -0.05
CA GLN A 20 -2.72 2.74 -0.36
C GLN A 20 -2.03 1.49 0.20
N PRO A 21 -2.79 0.59 0.85
CA PRO A 21 -2.28 -0.67 1.35
C PRO A 21 -2.10 -1.67 0.20
N ARG A 22 -1.67 -2.89 0.54
CA ARG A 22 -1.53 -3.97 -0.43
C ARG A 22 -2.88 -4.27 -1.09
N PRO A 23 -2.92 -4.80 -2.33
CA PRO A 23 -4.15 -5.35 -2.88
C PRO A 23 -4.74 -6.39 -1.90
N SER A 24 -6.06 -6.37 -1.69
CA SER A 24 -6.74 -7.42 -0.93
C SER A 24 -7.45 -8.38 -1.89
N ALA A 25 -7.55 -9.65 -1.49
CA ALA A 25 -8.36 -10.67 -2.17
C ALA A 25 -9.63 -11.05 -1.38
N ALA A 26 -9.98 -10.27 -0.35
CA ALA A 26 -11.14 -10.51 0.50
C ALA A 26 -12.44 -9.95 -0.14
N GLY A 27 -13.11 -10.74 -1.01
CA GLY A 27 -14.34 -10.32 -1.68
C GLY A 27 -14.10 -9.16 -2.67
N ASP A 28 -14.96 -8.13 -2.65
CA ASP A 28 -14.80 -6.88 -3.42
C ASP A 28 -13.72 -5.93 -2.79
N GLY A 29 -12.57 -6.47 -2.40
CA GLY A 29 -11.46 -5.71 -1.81
C GLY A 29 -11.23 -5.99 -0.32
N TYR A 30 -11.39 -4.99 0.55
CA TYR A 30 -11.17 -5.10 2.01
C TYR A 30 -12.46 -5.46 2.76
N ASP A 31 -13.20 -6.47 2.28
CA ASP A 31 -14.37 -6.94 2.99
C ASP A 31 -13.96 -7.81 4.19
N ALA A 32 -14.12 -7.28 5.40
CA ALA A 32 -13.81 -7.98 6.65
C ALA A 32 -14.68 -9.24 6.88
N THR A 33 -15.75 -9.43 6.10
CA THR A 33 -16.65 -10.59 6.17
C THR A 33 -16.33 -11.68 5.14
N ALA A 34 -15.44 -11.40 4.18
CA ALA A 34 -15.05 -12.30 3.11
C ALA A 34 -13.53 -12.50 3.08
N SER A 35 -12.90 -12.92 4.19
CA SER A 35 -11.47 -13.24 4.20
C SER A 35 -11.17 -14.37 3.20
N SER A 36 -10.52 -14.03 2.08
CA SER A 36 -10.09 -14.98 1.08
C SER A 36 -8.69 -14.60 0.60
N GLY A 37 -7.77 -15.56 0.62
CA GLY A 37 -6.49 -15.44 -0.10
C GLY A 37 -6.73 -15.77 -1.57
N SER A 38 -5.88 -15.26 -2.47
CA SER A 38 -6.06 -15.47 -3.91
C SER A 38 -6.16 -16.94 -4.32
N ASN A 39 -5.69 -17.91 -3.51
CA ASN A 39 -5.76 -19.37 -3.73
C ASN A 39 -5.42 -19.84 -5.17
N LEU A 40 -4.62 -19.07 -5.91
CA LEU A 40 -4.19 -19.35 -7.27
C LEU A 40 -2.71 -19.75 -7.23
N GLY A 41 -2.37 -20.89 -7.84
CA GLY A 41 -0.99 -21.36 -7.96
C GLY A 41 -0.12 -20.45 -8.84
N PRO A 42 1.21 -20.49 -8.69
CA PRO A 42 2.16 -19.58 -9.34
C PRO A 42 2.14 -19.63 -10.88
N GLU A 43 1.72 -20.76 -11.46
CA GLU A 43 1.64 -20.96 -12.92
C GLU A 43 0.24 -20.67 -13.50
N ASN A 44 -0.72 -20.23 -12.67
CA ASN A 44 -2.06 -20.00 -13.14
C ASN A 44 -2.10 -18.75 -14.08
N PRO A 45 -2.56 -18.88 -15.34
CA PRO A 45 -2.62 -17.75 -16.27
C PRO A 45 -3.47 -16.58 -15.76
N ALA A 46 -4.51 -16.84 -14.95
CA ALA A 46 -5.34 -15.80 -14.34
C ALA A 46 -4.56 -15.01 -13.27
N LEU A 47 -3.68 -15.66 -12.50
CA LEU A 47 -2.82 -14.98 -11.53
C LEU A 47 -1.78 -14.13 -12.24
N LEU A 48 -1.15 -14.65 -13.30
CA LEU A 48 -0.17 -13.91 -14.10
C LEU A 48 -0.81 -12.68 -14.75
N LYS A 49 -2.04 -12.81 -15.27
CA LYS A 49 -2.81 -11.68 -15.81
C LYS A 49 -3.12 -10.65 -14.73
N ALA A 50 -3.61 -11.07 -13.56
CA ALA A 50 -3.91 -10.17 -12.45
C ALA A 50 -2.66 -9.44 -11.93
N ILE A 51 -1.51 -10.11 -11.86
CA ILE A 51 -0.23 -9.47 -11.51
C ILE A 51 0.17 -8.43 -12.55
N ALA A 52 0.04 -8.75 -13.84
CA ALA A 52 0.35 -7.82 -14.92
C ALA A 52 -0.55 -6.57 -14.88
N GLU A 53 -1.86 -6.76 -14.67
CA GLU A 53 -2.83 -5.67 -14.54
C GLU A 53 -2.54 -4.80 -13.31
N ARG A 54 -2.28 -5.41 -12.13
CA ARG A 54 -1.88 -4.68 -10.92
C ARG A 54 -0.59 -3.90 -11.12
N LYS A 55 0.38 -4.48 -11.80
CA LYS A 55 1.64 -3.81 -12.13
C LYS A 55 1.42 -2.60 -13.02
N ALA A 56 0.58 -2.72 -14.04
CA ALA A 56 0.26 -1.62 -14.93
C ALA A 56 -0.46 -0.49 -14.19
N ALA A 57 -1.45 -0.81 -13.35
CA ALA A 57 -2.15 0.16 -12.51
C ALA A 57 -1.19 0.88 -11.55
N TYR A 58 -0.35 0.11 -10.84
CA TYR A 58 0.61 0.67 -9.89
C TYR A 58 1.59 1.64 -10.55
N LEU A 59 2.12 1.29 -11.73
CA LEU A 59 3.03 2.16 -12.48
C LEU A 59 2.35 3.42 -13.05
N ALA A 60 1.06 3.34 -13.36
CA ALA A 60 0.28 4.49 -13.80
C ALA A 60 0.05 5.50 -12.65
N GLU A 61 -0.17 4.99 -11.44
CA GLU A 61 -0.35 5.80 -10.23
C GLU A 61 0.97 6.37 -9.69
N ASN A 62 2.06 5.61 -9.81
CA ASN A 62 3.38 5.93 -9.25
C ASN A 62 4.43 6.04 -10.37
N PRO A 63 4.36 7.10 -11.23
CA PRO A 63 5.31 7.29 -12.30
C PRO A 63 6.72 7.53 -11.74
N GLY A 64 7.71 6.80 -12.27
CA GLY A 64 9.10 6.88 -11.81
C GLY A 64 9.57 5.67 -10.99
N THR A 65 8.66 4.78 -10.59
CA THR A 65 9.04 3.48 -10.00
C THR A 65 9.88 2.67 -10.99
N THR A 66 11.08 2.28 -10.56
CA THR A 66 12.01 1.47 -11.37
C THR A 66 11.85 -0.03 -11.09
N VAL A 67 11.59 -0.38 -9.83
CA VAL A 67 11.35 -1.75 -9.39
C VAL A 67 10.08 -1.76 -8.57
N VAL A 68 9.02 -2.36 -9.11
CA VAL A 68 7.73 -2.44 -8.40
C VAL A 68 7.87 -3.36 -7.18
N PRO A 69 7.57 -2.89 -5.96
CA PRO A 69 7.67 -3.70 -4.76
C PRO A 69 6.76 -4.92 -4.82
N ALA A 70 7.24 -6.07 -4.36
CA ALA A 70 6.47 -7.32 -4.41
C ALA A 70 5.16 -7.24 -3.62
N ASP A 71 5.13 -6.48 -2.51
CA ASP A 71 3.94 -6.27 -1.69
C ASP A 71 2.88 -5.39 -2.36
N ALA A 72 3.24 -4.61 -3.39
CA ALA A 72 2.29 -3.88 -4.23
C ALA A 72 1.55 -4.80 -5.23
N LEU A 73 2.15 -5.93 -5.60
CA LEU A 73 1.61 -6.85 -6.62
C LEU A 73 0.94 -8.09 -6.02
N THR A 74 1.33 -8.44 -4.79
CA THR A 74 0.87 -9.65 -4.10
C THR A 74 -0.16 -9.29 -3.05
N ALA A 75 -1.34 -9.90 -3.18
CA ALA A 75 -2.36 -9.79 -2.16
C ALA A 75 -1.85 -10.42 -0.86
N SER A 76 -2.13 -9.78 0.27
CA SER A 76 -1.79 -10.38 1.56
C SER A 76 -2.59 -11.67 1.78
N ALA A 77 -1.95 -12.70 2.35
CA ALA A 77 -2.58 -13.96 2.69
C ALA A 77 -3.77 -13.81 3.65
N SER A 78 -3.86 -12.69 4.39
CA SER A 78 -4.99 -12.38 5.29
C SER A 78 -6.09 -11.51 4.65
N GLY A 79 -5.80 -10.84 3.53
CA GLY A 79 -6.66 -9.78 2.97
C GLY A 79 -6.80 -8.51 3.83
N LEU A 80 -6.14 -8.45 4.99
CA LEU A 80 -6.33 -7.39 6.00
C LEU A 80 -5.01 -6.84 6.55
N ASP A 81 -3.88 -7.17 5.93
CA ASP A 81 -2.56 -6.70 6.35
C ASP A 81 -2.47 -5.17 6.23
N PRO A 82 -2.34 -4.43 7.34
CA PRO A 82 -2.29 -2.98 7.32
C PRO A 82 -0.91 -2.45 6.89
N ASP A 83 0.07 -3.33 6.69
CA ASP A 83 1.46 -2.95 6.52
C ASP A 83 1.96 -3.12 5.08
N ILE A 84 2.62 -2.07 4.58
CA ILE A 84 3.37 -2.07 3.32
C ILE A 84 4.88 -2.00 3.57
N SER A 85 5.67 -2.40 2.58
CA SER A 85 7.11 -2.20 2.61
C SER A 85 7.45 -0.71 2.58
N VAL A 86 8.62 -0.36 3.12
CA VAL A 86 9.12 1.02 3.05
C VAL A 86 9.30 1.47 1.59
N ALA A 87 9.76 0.57 0.71
CA ALA A 87 9.88 0.85 -0.71
C ALA A 87 8.55 1.23 -1.35
N ASN A 88 7.47 0.49 -1.04
CA ASN A 88 6.13 0.79 -1.53
C ASN A 88 5.61 2.13 -0.98
N ALA A 89 5.84 2.43 0.30
CA ALA A 89 5.47 3.72 0.86
C ALA A 89 6.22 4.89 0.18
N LEU A 90 7.52 4.72 -0.08
CA LEU A 90 8.35 5.74 -0.74
C LEU A 90 7.94 5.96 -2.20
N ASP A 91 7.59 4.91 -2.93
CA ASP A 91 7.11 5.01 -4.32
C ASP A 91 5.79 5.80 -4.42
N GLN A 92 4.94 5.71 -3.40
CA GLN A 92 3.68 6.45 -3.33
C GLN A 92 3.83 7.90 -2.85
N ALA A 93 4.90 8.23 -2.12
CA ALA A 93 5.09 9.55 -1.51
C ALA A 93 5.01 10.72 -2.52
N PRO A 94 5.58 10.64 -3.74
CA PRO A 94 5.48 11.73 -4.72
C PRO A 94 4.04 12.03 -5.16
N ARG A 95 3.21 11.00 -5.41
CA ARG A 95 1.82 11.21 -5.82
C ARG A 95 0.98 11.80 -4.68
N VAL A 96 1.21 11.33 -3.46
CA VAL A 96 0.52 11.82 -2.25
C VAL A 96 0.88 13.27 -1.98
N ALA A 97 2.17 13.61 -2.01
CA ALA A 97 2.65 14.99 -1.83
C ALA A 97 2.03 15.93 -2.86
N LYS A 98 2.00 15.53 -4.13
CA LYS A 98 1.39 16.30 -5.22
C LYS A 98 -0.11 16.51 -5.01
N ALA A 99 -0.86 15.45 -4.68
CA ALA A 99 -2.31 15.53 -4.49
C ALA A 99 -2.71 16.41 -3.31
N ARG A 100 -1.87 16.48 -2.26
CA ARG A 100 -2.09 17.30 -1.06
C ARG A 100 -1.39 18.67 -1.09
N SER A 101 -0.67 18.99 -2.17
CA SER A 101 0.15 20.21 -2.25
C SER A 101 1.19 20.35 -1.12
N LEU A 102 1.74 19.21 -0.67
CA LEU A 102 2.80 19.15 0.35
C LEU A 102 4.19 19.09 -0.29
N ASP A 103 5.20 19.49 0.49
CA ASP A 103 6.60 19.27 0.12
C ASP A 103 6.91 17.75 0.09
N PRO A 104 7.38 17.19 -1.04
CA PRO A 104 7.75 15.79 -1.13
C PRO A 104 8.74 15.34 -0.06
N ALA A 105 9.66 16.21 0.36
CA ALA A 105 10.65 15.89 1.38
C ALA A 105 9.99 15.65 2.75
N LYS A 106 8.92 16.39 3.09
CA LYS A 106 8.17 16.20 4.34
C LYS A 106 7.41 14.87 4.33
N VAL A 107 6.81 14.52 3.20
CA VAL A 107 6.09 13.25 3.06
C VAL A 107 7.05 12.06 3.14
N VAL A 108 8.23 12.14 2.53
CA VAL A 108 9.28 11.12 2.65
C VAL A 108 9.78 11.00 4.09
N ALA A 109 10.03 12.13 4.78
CA ALA A 109 10.42 12.12 6.18
C ALA A 109 9.35 11.45 7.07
N LEU A 110 8.06 11.73 6.81
CA LEU A 110 6.96 11.09 7.51
C LEU A 110 6.94 9.57 7.31
N VAL A 111 7.19 9.08 6.09
CA VAL A 111 7.29 7.63 5.83
C VAL A 111 8.39 7.01 6.68
N HIS A 112 9.56 7.66 6.77
CA HIS A 112 10.65 7.18 7.61
C HIS A 112 10.32 7.23 9.11
N GLU A 113 9.64 8.26 9.59
CA GLU A 113 9.21 8.38 10.99
C GLU A 113 8.18 7.30 11.38
N GLN A 114 7.25 6.99 10.48
CA GLN A 114 6.22 5.96 10.69
C GLN A 114 6.72 4.54 10.36
N THR A 115 7.97 4.40 9.91
CA THR A 115 8.59 3.09 9.70
C THR A 115 8.90 2.47 11.05
N THR A 116 8.28 1.32 11.33
CA THR A 116 8.54 0.61 12.58
C THR A 116 9.82 -0.20 12.40
N GLY A 117 10.84 0.07 13.23
CA GLY A 117 12.12 -0.63 13.19
C GLY A 117 12.06 -2.07 13.72
N ARG A 118 13.12 -2.84 13.42
CA ARG A 118 13.30 -4.25 13.85
C ARG A 118 13.07 -4.40 15.35
N GLY A 119 12.07 -5.17 15.75
CA GLY A 119 12.04 -5.71 17.12
C GLY A 119 13.28 -6.59 17.32
N LEU A 120 14.15 -6.23 18.27
CA LEU A 120 15.37 -7.00 18.60
C LEU A 120 16.29 -7.30 17.40
N GLY A 121 16.52 -6.34 16.50
CA GLY A 121 17.68 -6.37 15.56
C GLY A 121 17.73 -7.45 14.46
N PHE A 122 16.94 -8.52 14.55
CA PHE A 122 16.99 -9.71 13.68
C PHE A 122 15.62 -10.34 13.37
N LEU A 123 14.50 -9.81 13.87
CA LEU A 123 13.16 -10.32 13.57
C LEU A 123 12.33 -9.28 12.79
N GLY A 124 11.97 -9.62 11.55
CA GLY A 124 11.06 -8.87 10.69
C GLY A 124 11.73 -7.88 9.72
N GLU A 125 11.10 -7.67 8.56
CA GLU A 125 11.44 -6.61 7.62
C GLU A 125 10.90 -5.26 8.11
N PRO A 126 11.52 -4.11 7.80
CA PRO A 126 10.94 -2.79 8.07
C PRO A 126 9.60 -2.63 7.35
N ARG A 127 8.58 -2.22 8.10
CA ARG A 127 7.21 -2.08 7.60
C ARG A 127 6.61 -0.75 8.02
N VAL A 128 5.65 -0.29 7.22
CA VAL A 128 4.91 0.96 7.45
C VAL A 128 3.43 0.63 7.54
N ASN A 129 2.81 0.99 8.66
CA ASN A 129 1.38 0.80 8.87
C ASN A 129 0.60 1.91 8.17
N VAL A 130 -0.17 1.56 7.14
CA VAL A 130 -0.82 2.54 6.25
C VAL A 130 -1.83 3.41 6.99
N LEU A 131 -2.61 2.83 7.92
CA LEU A 131 -3.56 3.63 8.69
C LEU A 131 -2.85 4.67 9.57
N LYS A 132 -1.82 4.26 10.31
CA LYS A 132 -1.05 5.21 11.14
C LYS A 132 -0.39 6.29 10.28
N LEU A 133 0.17 5.92 9.13
CA LEU A 133 0.77 6.85 8.19
C LEU A 133 -0.25 7.86 7.66
N ASN A 134 -1.44 7.41 7.24
CA ASN A 134 -2.49 8.30 6.78
C ASN A 134 -3.01 9.23 7.88
N ILE A 135 -3.14 8.75 9.13
CA ILE A 135 -3.49 9.61 10.28
C ILE A 135 -2.42 10.70 10.49
N ALA A 136 -1.14 10.33 10.46
CA ALA A 136 -0.05 11.27 10.64
C ALA A 136 0.05 12.27 9.47
N LEU A 137 -0.23 11.82 8.25
CA LEU A 137 -0.31 12.66 7.04
C LEU A 137 -1.40 13.72 7.16
N LEU A 138 -2.60 13.35 7.64
CA LEU A 138 -3.68 14.31 7.92
C LEU A 138 -3.28 15.37 8.96
N GLY A 139 -2.33 15.04 9.85
CA GLY A 139 -1.77 15.98 10.82
C GLY A 139 -0.81 17.01 10.22
N LEU A 140 -0.18 16.74 9.06
CA LEU A 140 0.75 17.66 8.39
C LEU A 140 0.06 18.80 7.64
N ASP A 141 -1.22 18.65 7.34
CA ASP A 141 -2.01 19.62 6.59
C ASP A 141 -2.53 20.80 7.44
N ASN A 142 -2.32 20.75 8.77
CA ASN A 142 -2.75 21.79 9.71
C ASN A 142 -1.65 22.81 10.03
#